data_AF-A0A959PFZ5-F1
#
_entry.id   AF-A0A959PFZ5-F1
#
_cell.length_a   1.000
_cell.length_b   1.000
_cell.length_c   1.000
_cell.angle_alpha   90.00
_cell.angle_beta   90.00
_cell.angle_gamma   90.00
#
_symmetry.space_group_name_H-M   'P 1'
#
loop_
_entity.id
_entity.type
_entity.pdbx_description
1 polymer ?
#
loop_
_entity_poly.entity_id
_entity_poly.type
_entity_poly.pdbx_seq_one_letter_code
_entity_poly.pdbx_strand_id
1 'polypeptide(L)'
;MSDNNTDNLKRTWFVTGLVILILLMDQALKIWVKTNMSYGEEFNMLGLDWAKIHFVENEGMAFGMTLGGSYGKLILSLFRIIVVSFLIYFIRQLIKEKVSFGMLASIGAIMAGAIGNILDSMFYGLIFSESDPYHGVVATMFPEGGGYASFLHGKVVDMF
;
A
#
# COMPACT_ATOMS: atom_id res chain seq x y z
N MET A 1 9.49 -2.54 -37.66
CA MET A 1 8.96 -3.48 -36.64
C MET A 1 9.86 -3.56 -35.39
N SER A 2 11.20 -3.58 -35.54
CA SER A 2 12.17 -3.56 -34.43
C SER A 2 12.01 -2.39 -33.45
N ASP A 3 11.80 -1.17 -33.98
CA ASP A 3 11.81 0.06 -33.17
C ASP A 3 10.64 0.16 -32.18
N ASN A 4 9.45 -0.34 -32.57
CA ASN A 4 8.27 -0.35 -31.70
C ASN A 4 8.43 -1.29 -30.50
N ASN A 5 9.15 -2.41 -30.67
CA ASN A 5 9.33 -3.36 -29.57
C ASN A 5 10.30 -2.81 -28.52
N THR A 6 11.36 -2.14 -28.97
CA THR A 6 12.35 -1.51 -28.09
C THR A 6 11.75 -0.34 -27.29
N ASP A 7 10.89 0.50 -27.89
CA ASP A 7 10.20 1.57 -27.16
C ASP A 7 9.23 1.03 -26.10
N ASN A 8 8.41 0.04 -26.45
CA ASN A 8 7.50 -0.61 -25.51
C ASN A 8 8.25 -1.25 -24.33
N LEU A 9 9.41 -1.86 -24.60
CA LEU A 9 10.26 -2.44 -23.57
C LEU A 9 10.80 -1.37 -22.61
N LYS A 10 11.30 -0.24 -23.13
CA LYS A 10 11.76 0.90 -22.31
C LYS A 10 10.66 1.43 -21.40
N ARG A 11 9.44 1.61 -21.93
CA ARG A 11 8.27 2.08 -21.16
C ARG A 11 7.85 1.09 -20.09
N THR A 12 7.92 -0.20 -20.41
CA THR A 12 7.65 -1.27 -19.44
C THR A 12 8.64 -1.21 -18.29
N TRP A 13 9.95 -1.17 -18.57
CA TRP A 13 10.99 -1.05 -17.54
C TRP A 13 10.85 0.22 -16.71
N PHE A 14 10.51 1.34 -17.34
CA PHE A 14 10.23 2.58 -16.63
C PHE A 14 9.09 2.41 -15.61
N VAL A 15 7.94 1.89 -16.04
CA VAL A 15 6.79 1.69 -15.13
C VAL A 15 7.10 0.67 -14.05
N THR A 16 7.71 -0.47 -14.40
CA THR A 16 8.08 -1.51 -13.44
C THR A 16 9.07 -0.98 -12.40
N GLY A 17 10.10 -0.25 -12.83
CA GLY A 17 11.08 0.36 -11.93
C GLY A 17 10.44 1.38 -10.99
N LEU A 18 9.55 2.23 -11.51
CA LEU A 18 8.81 3.20 -10.70
C LEU A 18 7.91 2.51 -9.66
N VAL A 19 7.16 1.48 -10.05
CA VAL A 19 6.27 0.73 -9.15
C VAL A 19 7.07 0.06 -8.04
N ILE A 20 8.19 -0.60 -8.37
CA ILE A 20 9.06 -1.24 -7.38
C ILE A 20 9.62 -0.19 -6.41
N LEU A 21 10.09 0.95 -6.91
CA LEU A 21 10.63 2.01 -6.06
C LEU A 21 9.58 2.54 -5.08
N ILE A 22 8.37 2.86 -5.57
CA ILE A 22 7.28 3.36 -4.72
C ILE A 22 6.88 2.30 -3.68
N LEU A 23 6.79 1.02 -4.06
CA LEU A 23 6.47 -0.07 -3.15
C LEU A 23 7.52 -0.24 -2.04
N LEU A 24 8.81 -0.16 -2.38
CA LEU A 24 9.88 -0.25 -1.39
C LEU A 24 9.80 0.91 -0.40
N MET A 25 9.56 2.13 -0.88
CA MET A 25 9.40 3.30 -0.03
C MET A 25 8.15 3.20 0.87
N ASP A 26 7.01 2.78 0.30
CA ASP A 26 5.75 2.58 1.02
C ASP A 26 5.92 1.57 2.16
N GLN A 27 6.43 0.38 1.86
CA GLN A 27 6.57 -0.69 2.84
C GLN A 27 7.63 -0.37 3.90
N ALA A 28 8.75 0.25 3.52
CA ALA A 28 9.76 0.68 4.49
C ALA A 28 9.20 1.71 5.47
N LEU A 29 8.45 2.70 4.99
CA LEU A 29 7.85 3.72 5.83
C LEU A 29 6.76 3.13 6.75
N LYS A 30 5.88 2.27 6.23
CA LYS A 30 4.83 1.61 7.02
C LYS A 30 5.39 0.72 8.12
N ILE A 31 6.43 -0.07 7.82
CA ILE A 31 7.10 -0.90 8.82
C ILE A 31 7.74 -0.01 9.89
N TRP A 32 8.41 1.08 9.49
CA TRP A 32 9.02 2.01 10.42
C TRP A 32 7.98 2.65 11.34
N VAL A 33 6.89 3.20 10.78
CA VAL A 33 5.77 3.78 11.55
C VAL A 33 5.23 2.77 12.55
N LYS A 34 4.91 1.55 12.08
CA LYS A 34 4.29 0.52 12.92
C LYS A 34 5.19 0.05 14.07
N THR A 35 6.51 0.13 13.92
CA THR A 35 7.49 -0.33 14.92
C THR A 35 8.09 0.78 15.78
N ASN A 36 7.85 2.06 15.44
CA ASN A 36 8.40 3.21 16.17
C ASN A 36 7.34 4.17 16.70
N MET A 37 6.09 4.05 16.24
CA MET A 37 4.99 4.93 16.65
C MET A 37 3.89 4.13 17.34
N SER A 38 3.34 4.72 18.39
CA SER A 38 2.09 4.26 18.98
C SER A 38 0.91 4.63 18.09
N TYR A 39 -0.18 3.85 18.14
CA TYR A 39 -1.38 4.17 17.38
C TYR A 39 -1.87 5.59 17.72
N GLY A 40 -2.14 6.42 16.70
CA GLY A 40 -2.55 7.82 16.87
C GLY A 40 -1.43 8.79 17.23
N GLU A 41 -0.18 8.35 17.33
CA GLU A 41 0.96 9.24 17.49
C GLU A 41 1.18 10.06 16.23
N GLU A 42 1.61 11.31 16.39
CA GLU A 42 1.94 12.21 15.28
C GLU A 42 3.28 12.92 15.48
N PHE A 43 3.98 13.18 14.37
CA PHE A 43 5.16 14.04 14.36
C PHE A 43 5.24 14.87 13.07
N ASN A 44 5.91 16.01 13.14
CA ASN A 44 6.11 16.90 12.00
C ASN A 44 7.15 16.31 11.04
N MET A 45 6.76 16.12 9.79
CA MET A 45 7.65 15.69 8.73
C MET A 45 8.69 16.76 8.46
N LEU A 46 9.97 16.43 8.67
CA LEU A 46 11.10 17.34 8.45
C LEU A 46 10.99 18.67 9.22
N GLY A 47 10.25 18.70 10.34
CA GLY A 47 10.01 19.90 11.13
C GLY A 47 9.04 20.90 10.49
N LEU A 48 8.28 20.51 9.48
CA LEU A 48 7.28 21.35 8.82
C LEU A 48 5.93 21.25 9.54
N ASP A 49 5.41 22.34 10.08
CA ASP A 49 4.14 22.34 10.84
C ASP A 49 2.91 21.97 10.02
N TRP A 50 2.98 22.13 8.69
CA TRP A 50 1.89 21.82 7.76
C TRP A 50 1.94 20.37 7.22
N ALA A 51 3.03 19.65 7.44
CA ALA A 51 3.21 18.27 6.97
C ALA A 51 3.46 17.36 8.17
N LYS A 52 2.46 16.55 8.52
CA LYS A 52 2.54 15.61 9.64
C LYS A 52 2.46 14.18 9.16
N ILE A 53 3.14 13.28 9.88
CA ILE A 53 2.85 11.85 9.85
C ILE A 53 2.06 11.55 11.10
N HIS A 54 0.84 11.05 10.93
CA HIS A 54 -0.03 10.62 12.01
C HIS A 54 -0.41 9.16 11.75
N PHE A 55 -0.06 8.27 12.68
CA PHE A 55 -0.23 6.84 12.47
C PHE A 55 -1.69 6.41 12.66
N VAL A 56 -2.31 5.91 11.58
CA VAL A 56 -3.65 5.32 11.59
C VAL A 56 -3.60 3.91 11.00
N GLU A 57 -4.51 3.05 11.44
CA GLU A 57 -4.76 1.76 10.82
C GLU A 57 -6.20 1.67 10.31
N ASN A 58 -6.36 1.15 9.10
CA ASN A 58 -7.63 1.13 8.41
C ASN A 58 -8.01 -0.28 7.98
N GLU A 59 -9.30 -0.59 8.05
CA GLU A 59 -9.85 -1.81 7.45
C GLU A 59 -9.77 -1.82 5.91
N GLY A 60 -9.29 -0.73 5.31
CA GLY A 60 -9.00 -0.62 3.88
C GLY A 60 -10.08 0.13 3.10
N MET A 61 -11.00 0.81 3.80
CA MET A 61 -12.02 1.70 3.25
C MET A 61 -11.63 3.15 3.44
N ALA A 62 -11.87 4.00 2.44
CA ALA A 62 -11.78 5.44 2.65
C ALA A 62 -13.01 5.96 3.43
N PHE A 63 -12.86 7.13 4.07
CA PHE A 63 -13.96 7.88 4.70
C PHE A 63 -14.68 7.20 5.86
N GLY A 64 -14.01 6.30 6.59
CA GLY A 64 -14.57 5.68 7.81
C GLY A 64 -15.77 4.75 7.58
N MET A 65 -16.08 4.42 6.32
CA MET A 65 -17.11 3.45 5.99
C MET A 65 -16.59 2.05 6.34
N THR A 66 -17.40 1.23 7.02
CA THR A 66 -17.03 -0.17 7.28
C THR A 66 -18.05 -1.07 6.59
N LEU A 67 -17.59 -1.99 5.74
CA LEU A 67 -18.47 -3.08 5.24
C LEU A 67 -18.77 -4.14 6.30
N GLY A 68 -18.29 -3.95 7.54
CA GLY A 68 -18.62 -4.77 8.70
C GLY A 68 -17.90 -6.13 8.72
N GLY A 69 -17.12 -6.36 9.77
CA GLY A 69 -16.56 -7.66 10.11
C GLY A 69 -15.53 -8.22 9.11
N SER A 70 -15.13 -9.47 9.37
CA SER A 70 -14.12 -10.20 8.59
C SER A 70 -14.53 -10.41 7.14
N TYR A 71 -15.81 -10.66 6.85
CA TYR A 71 -16.30 -10.81 5.48
C TYR A 71 -16.20 -9.52 4.66
N GLY A 72 -16.60 -8.38 5.24
CA GLY A 72 -16.48 -7.08 4.58
C GLY A 72 -15.02 -6.73 4.26
N LYS A 73 -14.12 -7.00 5.20
CA LYS A 73 -12.67 -6.85 5.03
C LYS A 73 -12.14 -7.73 3.89
N LEU A 74 -12.51 -9.01 3.86
CA LEU A 74 -12.07 -9.94 2.82
C LEU A 74 -12.54 -9.51 1.43
N ILE A 75 -13.81 -9.11 1.30
CA ILE A 75 -14.38 -8.59 0.04
C ILE A 75 -13.55 -7.40 -0.46
N LEU A 76 -13.18 -6.49 0.44
CA LEU A 76 -12.36 -5.33 0.12
C LEU A 76 -10.98 -5.70 -0.40
N SER A 77 -10.30 -6.61 0.28
CA SER A 77 -8.99 -7.11 -0.12
C SER A 77 -9.06 -7.77 -1.50
N LEU A 78 -10.09 -8.59 -1.76
CA LEU A 78 -10.32 -9.23 -3.06
C LEU A 78 -10.64 -8.22 -4.17
N PHE A 79 -11.49 -7.23 -3.88
CA PHE A 79 -11.80 -6.16 -4.83
C PHE A 79 -10.54 -5.41 -5.27
N ARG A 80 -9.63 -5.11 -4.34
CA ARG A 80 -8.36 -4.44 -4.65
C ARG A 80 -7.49 -5.27 -5.60
N ILE A 81 -7.46 -6.59 -5.44
CA ILE A 81 -6.74 -7.51 -6.36
C ILE A 81 -7.33 -7.45 -7.77
N ILE A 82 -8.66 -7.39 -7.90
CA ILE A 82 -9.35 -7.24 -9.19
C ILE A 82 -8.96 -5.90 -9.83
N VAL A 83 -8.99 -4.80 -9.07
CA VAL A 83 -8.60 -3.47 -9.55
C VAL A 83 -7.15 -3.44 -10.03
N VAL A 84 -6.21 -4.02 -9.28
CA VAL A 84 -4.80 -4.10 -9.70
C VAL A 84 -4.65 -4.91 -10.98
N SER A 85 -5.37 -6.04 -11.11
CA SER A 85 -5.35 -6.85 -12.34
C SER A 85 -5.83 -6.05 -13.55
N PHE A 86 -6.89 -5.24 -13.37
CA PHE A 86 -7.37 -4.31 -14.39
C PHE A 86 -6.34 -3.21 -14.71
N LEU A 87 -5.70 -2.60 -13.70
CA LEU A 87 -4.67 -1.57 -13.90
C LEU A 87 -3.46 -2.10 -14.67
N ILE A 88 -3.03 -3.33 -14.40
CA ILE A 88 -1.95 -3.99 -15.17
C ILE A 88 -2.36 -4.12 -16.64
N TYR A 89 -3.57 -4.62 -16.91
CA TYR A 89 -4.10 -4.70 -18.27
C TYR A 89 -4.14 -3.32 -18.95
N PHE A 90 -4.65 -2.31 -18.24
CA PHE A 90 -4.79 -0.95 -18.75
C PHE A 90 -3.45 -0.29 -19.06
N ILE A 91 -2.46 -0.42 -18.18
CA ILE A 91 -1.09 0.06 -18.43
C ILE A 91 -0.49 -0.59 -19.68
N ARG A 92 -0.70 -1.91 -19.87
CA ARG A 92 -0.20 -2.59 -21.08
C ARG A 92 -0.83 -2.04 -22.35
N GLN A 93 -2.10 -1.64 -22.31
CA GLN A 93 -2.77 -0.96 -23.42
C GLN A 93 -2.15 0.42 -23.66
N LEU A 94 -1.99 1.23 -22.62
CA LEU A 94 -1.41 2.57 -22.70
C LEU A 94 0.03 2.58 -23.23
N ILE A 95 0.84 1.56 -22.88
CA ILE A 95 2.19 1.40 -23.42
C ILE A 95 2.13 1.19 -24.94
N LYS A 96 1.21 0.34 -25.43
CA LYS A 96 1.03 0.09 -26.88
C LYS A 96 0.53 1.34 -27.61
N GLU A 97 -0.30 2.14 -26.97
CA GLU A 97 -0.80 3.42 -27.48
C GLU A 97 0.24 4.56 -27.38
N LYS A 98 1.42 4.28 -26.81
CA LYS A 98 2.56 5.21 -26.69
C LYS A 98 2.21 6.54 -26.01
N VAL A 99 1.33 6.50 -25.01
CA VAL A 99 0.99 7.67 -24.20
C VAL A 99 2.22 8.27 -23.51
N SER A 100 2.11 9.47 -22.96
CA SER A 100 3.25 10.13 -22.32
C SER A 100 3.81 9.33 -21.14
N PHE A 101 5.12 9.46 -20.88
CA PHE A 101 5.74 8.88 -19.68
C PHE A 101 5.11 9.38 -18.39
N GLY A 102 4.66 10.64 -18.36
CA GLY A 102 3.94 11.20 -17.22
C GLY A 102 2.63 10.46 -16.93
N MET A 103 1.83 10.15 -17.95
CA MET A 103 0.60 9.38 -17.76
C MET A 103 0.87 7.96 -17.26
N LEU A 104 1.90 7.30 -17.81
CA LEU A 104 2.34 5.99 -17.34
C LEU A 104 2.83 6.05 -15.88
N ALA A 105 3.55 7.11 -15.51
CA ALA A 105 4.02 7.31 -14.14
C ALA A 105 2.85 7.49 -13.16
N SER A 106 1.86 8.33 -13.49
CA SER A 106 0.70 8.56 -12.63
C SER A 106 -0.11 7.30 -12.37
N ILE A 107 -0.41 6.53 -13.43
CA ILE A 107 -1.19 5.29 -13.28
C ILE A 107 -0.34 4.20 -12.60
N GLY A 108 0.97 4.16 -12.89
CA GLY A 108 1.92 3.30 -12.19
C GLY A 108 1.96 3.58 -10.70
N ALA A 109 1.96 4.85 -10.28
CA ALA A 109 1.93 5.24 -8.88
C ALA A 109 0.63 4.83 -8.18
N ILE A 110 -0.53 5.00 -8.83
CA ILE A 110 -1.83 4.52 -8.33
C ILE A 110 -1.79 2.99 -8.13
N MET A 111 -1.27 2.26 -9.12
CA MET A 111 -1.13 0.81 -9.04
C MET A 111 -0.17 0.39 -7.91
N ALA A 112 0.94 1.09 -7.73
CA ALA A 112 1.90 0.83 -6.66
C ALA A 112 1.25 1.00 -5.27
N GLY A 113 0.52 2.09 -5.03
CA GLY A 113 -0.21 2.29 -3.78
C GLY A 113 -1.27 1.21 -3.53
N ALA A 114 -2.00 0.82 -4.58
CA ALA A 114 -2.97 -0.27 -4.48
C ALA A 114 -2.31 -1.62 -4.13
N ILE A 115 -1.15 -1.94 -4.73
CA ILE A 115 -0.38 -3.14 -4.40
C ILE A 115 0.15 -3.08 -2.97
N GLY A 116 0.68 -1.94 -2.51
CA GLY A 116 1.15 -1.77 -1.13
C GLY A 116 0.05 -2.11 -0.13
N ASN A 117 -1.16 -1.56 -0.33
CA ASN A 117 -2.29 -1.85 0.55
C ASN A 117 -2.77 -3.32 0.45
N ILE A 118 -2.57 -4.01 -0.68
CA ILE A 118 -2.80 -5.46 -0.77
C ILE A 118 -1.80 -6.22 0.12
N LEU A 119 -0.52 -5.84 0.10
CA LEU A 119 0.52 -6.46 0.92
C LEU A 119 0.23 -6.31 2.41
N ASP A 120 -0.21 -5.12 2.84
CA ASP A 120 -0.63 -4.89 4.22
C ASP A 120 -1.77 -5.84 4.61
N SER A 121 -2.84 -5.88 3.80
CA SER A 121 -3.97 -6.78 4.01
C SER A 121 -3.54 -8.25 4.07
N MET A 122 -2.66 -8.68 3.17
CA MET A 122 -2.19 -10.07 3.10
C MET A 122 -1.37 -10.47 4.31
N PHE A 123 -0.45 -9.61 4.75
CA PHE A 123 0.66 -10.04 5.61
C PHE A 123 0.74 -9.32 6.96
N TYR A 124 0.28 -8.08 7.10
CA TYR A 124 0.54 -7.33 8.34
C TYR A 124 -0.20 -7.91 9.54
N GLY A 125 -1.38 -8.50 9.30
CA GLY A 125 -2.09 -9.30 10.29
C GLY A 125 -1.29 -10.50 10.79
N LEU A 126 -0.50 -11.13 9.93
CA LEU A 126 0.30 -12.32 10.28
C LEU A 126 1.63 -11.95 10.94
N ILE A 127 2.21 -10.82 10.55
CA ILE A 127 3.58 -10.43 10.91
C ILE A 127 3.63 -9.62 12.21
N PHE A 128 2.64 -8.77 12.48
CA PHE A 128 2.74 -7.84 13.59
C PHE A 128 1.76 -8.15 14.71
N SER A 129 2.08 -7.69 15.92
CA SER A 129 1.10 -7.54 16.99
C SER A 129 0.09 -6.42 16.67
N GLU A 130 -1.03 -6.42 17.39
CA GLU A 130 -2.01 -5.35 17.28
C GLU A 130 -1.41 -4.04 17.79
N SER A 131 -1.72 -2.93 17.11
CA SER A 131 -1.38 -1.59 17.54
C SER A 131 -2.44 -1.14 18.54
N ASP A 132 -2.14 -1.14 19.84
CA ASP A 132 -3.12 -0.86 20.89
C ASP A 132 -3.36 0.66 21.05
N PRO A 133 -4.58 1.18 20.82
CA PRO A 133 -4.89 2.60 20.94
C PRO A 133 -4.84 3.16 22.37
N TYR A 134 -4.89 2.30 23.39
CA TYR A 134 -5.06 2.70 24.79
C TYR A 134 -3.79 2.54 25.62
N HIS A 135 -2.90 1.62 25.23
CA HIS A 135 -1.71 1.30 26.02
C HIS A 135 -0.41 1.96 25.52
N GLY A 136 -0.44 2.66 24.38
CA GLY A 136 0.73 3.38 23.85
C GLY A 136 1.92 2.47 23.56
N VAL A 137 1.66 1.23 23.15
CA VAL A 137 2.68 0.23 22.85
C VAL A 137 2.87 0.16 21.34
N VAL A 138 4.12 0.24 20.88
CA VAL A 138 4.49 0.04 19.47
C VAL A 138 4.30 -1.42 19.06
N ALA A 139 3.93 -1.66 17.80
CA ALA A 139 3.69 -3.03 17.35
C ALA A 139 5.01 -3.81 17.27
N THR A 140 4.97 -5.06 17.74
CA THR A 140 6.10 -5.98 17.68
C THR A 140 6.00 -6.81 16.40
N MET A 141 7.14 -6.98 15.72
CA MET A 141 7.25 -7.88 14.56
C MET A 141 7.52 -9.30 15.05
N PHE A 142 6.79 -10.29 14.51
CA PHE A 142 6.84 -11.71 14.86
C PHE A 142 6.67 -11.98 16.37
N PRO A 143 5.56 -11.53 16.99
CA PRO A 143 5.30 -11.82 18.40
C PRO A 143 5.17 -13.34 18.64
N GLU A 144 5.57 -13.82 19.83
CA GLU A 144 5.57 -15.25 20.16
C GLU A 144 4.19 -15.92 20.01
N GLY A 145 3.11 -15.16 20.21
CA GLY A 145 1.72 -15.62 20.05
C GLY A 145 1.19 -15.63 18.61
N GLY A 146 1.99 -15.20 17.62
CA GLY A 146 1.55 -14.95 16.25
C GLY A 146 0.91 -13.56 16.07
N GLY A 147 0.77 -13.14 14.81
CA GLY A 147 0.21 -11.82 14.50
C GLY A 147 -1.27 -11.67 14.85
N TYR A 148 -1.77 -10.43 14.83
CA TYR A 148 -3.13 -10.07 15.27
C TYR A 148 -4.28 -10.58 14.37
N ALA A 149 -3.99 -10.99 13.13
CA ALA A 149 -5.03 -11.43 12.19
C ALA A 149 -4.53 -12.47 11.18
N SER A 150 -5.47 -13.12 10.50
CA SER A 150 -5.16 -14.08 9.45
C SER A 150 -4.83 -13.41 8.11
N PHE A 151 -4.43 -14.22 7.13
CA PHE A 151 -4.17 -13.77 5.76
C PHE A 151 -5.37 -12.99 5.18
N LEU A 152 -5.09 -11.88 4.48
CA LEU A 152 -6.07 -10.93 3.90
C LEU A 152 -6.88 -10.09 4.91
N HIS A 153 -6.62 -10.23 6.22
CA HIS A 153 -7.30 -9.50 7.29
C HIS A 153 -6.41 -8.46 7.98
N GLY A 154 -5.18 -8.24 7.50
CA GLY A 154 -4.34 -7.16 8.00
C GLY A 154 -4.98 -5.78 7.78
N LYS A 155 -4.89 -4.90 8.77
CA LYS A 155 -5.21 -3.48 8.62
C LYS A 155 -4.14 -2.82 7.73
N VAL A 156 -4.58 -1.89 6.90
CA VAL A 156 -3.72 -1.03 6.08
C VAL A 156 -3.12 0.02 6.99
N VAL A 157 -1.81 0.22 6.91
CA VAL A 157 -1.13 1.29 7.66
C VAL A 157 -1.25 2.57 6.85
N ASP A 158 -1.92 3.56 7.42
CA ASP A 158 -2.17 4.86 6.80
C ASP A 158 -1.50 5.98 7.60
N MET A 159 -1.26 7.10 6.93
CA MET A 159 -0.59 8.29 7.49
C MET A 159 -1.37 9.54 7.06
N PHE A 160 -2.23 10.09 7.94
CA PHE A 160 -3.17 11.16 7.61
C PHE A 160 -3.18 12.32 8.59
#